data_AF-A0A3A9BM70-F1
#
_entry.id   AF-A0A3A9BM70-F1
#
_cell.length_a   1.000
_cell.length_b   1.000
_cell.length_c   1.000
_cell.angle_alpha   90.00
_cell.angle_beta   90.00
_cell.angle_gamma   90.00
#
_symmetry.space_group_name_H-M   'P 1'
#
loop_
_entity.id
_entity.type
_entity.pdbx_description
1 polymer ?
#
loop_
_entity_poly.entity_id
_entity_poly.type
_entity_poly.pdbx_seq_one_letter_code
_entity_poly.pdbx_strand_id
1 'polypeptide(L)'
;MKIFRYVTENTFDAFLWQVLENKQKFISQIMTSKSPVRACEDVDDAALSYAEIKALATGNIYIKEKMDLDIQASKLKLLKANHTSQKYRLETDIARKYPVEIQAVKRRISALKGDWEAAARVLGEKDTFAMTVDGTLYTERKEAGLALLAACAGIGASRVPVQVGDFQGFRLSVSFDSFNHQYLMTVSREWSYKMEMGKDSLGNLKRLRNLLAGIEGEIPKAERKLETLSQQLAAAREEVEKPFPKEEELAGKLKRLTELNTMLNMDQREEPGASNEGEEAAEEPDRGKTAGREKGENPAQPGKPEADKNPEAARKEEPWTLEKIKGMKKQRQGGMEAVRYSGKHRETSRMERG
;
A
#
# COMPACT_ATOMS: atom_id res chain seq x y z
N MET A 1 -29.52 -30.09 -12.63
CA MET A 1 -29.53 -30.28 -14.09
C MET A 1 -28.28 -31.08 -14.46
N LYS A 2 -28.42 -32.20 -15.19
CA LYS A 2 -27.28 -33.00 -15.66
C LYS A 2 -27.22 -32.85 -17.17
N ILE A 3 -26.07 -32.42 -17.71
CA ILE A 3 -25.85 -32.23 -19.15
C ILE A 3 -24.95 -33.36 -19.62
N PHE A 4 -25.45 -34.19 -20.53
CA PHE A 4 -24.68 -35.27 -21.16
C PHE A 4 -24.31 -34.84 -22.57
N ARG A 5 -23.03 -34.98 -22.92
CA ARG A 5 -22.49 -34.66 -24.26
C ARG A 5 -21.93 -35.95 -24.85
N TYR A 6 -22.37 -36.27 -26.06
CA TYR A 6 -21.96 -37.47 -26.80
C TYR A 6 -21.15 -37.02 -28.01
N VAL A 7 -20.03 -37.70 -28.25
CA VAL A 7 -19.10 -37.39 -29.33
C VAL A 7 -18.58 -38.69 -29.92
N THR A 8 -18.41 -38.71 -31.23
CA THR A 8 -17.90 -39.85 -31.97
C THR A 8 -16.43 -39.64 -32.29
N GLU A 9 -15.58 -40.60 -31.93
CA GLU A 9 -14.13 -40.54 -32.21
C GLU A 9 -13.86 -40.54 -33.73
N ASN A 10 -12.84 -39.77 -34.16
CA ASN A 10 -12.43 -39.57 -35.55
C ASN A 10 -13.53 -39.08 -36.50
N THR A 11 -14.38 -38.17 -36.04
CA THR A 11 -15.44 -37.58 -36.87
C THR A 11 -15.38 -36.05 -36.90
N PHE A 12 -16.17 -35.46 -37.81
CA PHE A 12 -16.29 -34.01 -38.01
C PHE A 12 -16.78 -33.25 -36.75
N ASP A 13 -17.20 -33.97 -35.71
CA ASP A 13 -17.53 -33.42 -34.39
C ASP A 13 -16.38 -32.58 -33.81
N ALA A 14 -15.11 -32.92 -34.08
CA ALA A 14 -13.94 -32.15 -33.63
C ALA A 14 -13.95 -30.70 -34.14
N PHE A 15 -14.39 -30.49 -35.38
CA PHE A 15 -14.48 -29.15 -35.98
C PHE A 15 -15.61 -28.34 -35.35
N LEU A 16 -16.75 -28.97 -35.08
CA LEU A 16 -17.89 -28.32 -34.43
C LEU A 16 -17.54 -27.85 -33.02
N TRP A 17 -16.80 -28.67 -32.25
CA TRP A 17 -16.32 -28.28 -30.92
C TRP A 17 -15.26 -27.18 -30.96
N GLN A 18 -14.38 -27.17 -31.96
CA GLN A 18 -13.43 -26.06 -32.16
C GLN A 18 -14.12 -24.71 -32.40
N VAL A 19 -15.18 -24.70 -33.21
CA VAL A 19 -15.95 -23.48 -33.46
C VAL A 19 -16.63 -23.00 -32.18
N LEU A 20 -17.14 -23.92 -31.37
CA LEU A 20 -17.82 -23.61 -30.11
C LEU A 20 -16.84 -23.12 -29.04
N GLU A 21 -15.65 -23.72 -28.95
CA GLU A 21 -14.53 -23.27 -28.12
C GLU A 21 -14.10 -21.84 -28.47
N ASN A 22 -13.90 -21.55 -29.75
CA ASN A 22 -13.50 -20.21 -30.21
C ASN A 22 -14.58 -19.15 -29.91
N LYS A 23 -15.87 -19.50 -30.06
CA LYS A 23 -16.99 -18.63 -29.70
C LYS A 23 -17.04 -18.37 -28.20
N GLN A 24 -16.87 -19.40 -27.37
CA GLN A 24 -16.84 -19.24 -25.92
C GLN A 24 -15.68 -18.34 -25.50
N LYS A 25 -14.46 -18.57 -26.00
CA LYS A 25 -13.29 -17.72 -25.71
C LYS A 25 -13.53 -16.25 -26.05
N PHE A 26 -14.13 -15.98 -27.21
CA PHE A 26 -14.49 -14.61 -27.62
C PHE A 26 -15.53 -13.97 -26.67
N ILE A 27 -16.58 -14.72 -26.29
CA ILE A 27 -17.61 -14.23 -25.37
C ILE A 27 -17.03 -13.97 -23.98
N SER A 28 -16.22 -14.90 -23.44
CA SER A 28 -15.60 -14.74 -22.12
C SER A 28 -14.69 -13.52 -22.06
N GLN A 29 -13.94 -13.23 -23.14
CA GLN A 29 -13.11 -12.02 -23.27
C GLN A 29 -13.94 -10.72 -23.26
N ILE A 30 -15.08 -10.70 -23.95
CA ILE A 30 -15.98 -9.53 -23.96
C ILE A 30 -16.65 -9.34 -22.60
N MET A 31 -17.10 -10.43 -21.97
CA MET A 31 -17.84 -10.39 -20.71
C MET A 31 -16.94 -9.99 -19.52
N THR A 32 -15.64 -10.28 -19.55
CA THR A 32 -14.72 -9.86 -18.48
C THR A 32 -14.31 -8.38 -18.53
N SER A 33 -14.63 -7.63 -19.59
CA SER A 33 -14.32 -6.18 -19.75
C SER A 33 -12.86 -5.76 -19.46
N LYS A 34 -11.91 -6.71 -19.39
CA LYS A 34 -10.49 -6.45 -19.11
C LYS A 34 -9.72 -6.35 -20.43
N SER A 35 -8.82 -5.36 -20.53
CA SER A 35 -7.94 -5.17 -21.69
C SER A 35 -7.17 -6.45 -22.04
N PRO A 36 -7.03 -6.82 -23.34
CA PRO A 36 -6.56 -8.12 -23.82
C PRO A 36 -5.19 -8.57 -23.30
N VAL A 37 -4.37 -7.65 -22.79
CA VAL A 37 -3.03 -7.94 -22.25
C VAL A 37 -3.07 -8.60 -20.85
N ARG A 38 -4.19 -8.51 -20.11
CA ARG A 38 -4.40 -9.17 -18.81
C ARG A 38 -5.52 -10.21 -18.83
N ALA A 39 -6.07 -10.52 -20.00
CA ALA A 39 -7.22 -11.41 -20.18
C ALA A 39 -6.85 -12.89 -20.41
N CYS A 40 -5.57 -13.22 -20.55
CA CYS A 40 -5.14 -14.62 -20.76
C CYS A 40 -5.14 -15.50 -19.50
N GLU A 41 -5.52 -14.98 -18.32
CA GLU A 41 -5.60 -15.77 -17.08
C GLU A 41 -7.02 -16.18 -16.67
N ASP A 42 -8.07 -15.50 -17.17
CA ASP A 42 -9.47 -15.90 -16.93
C ASP A 42 -9.90 -16.90 -18.03
N VAL A 43 -9.34 -18.12 -18.00
CA VAL A 43 -9.80 -19.22 -18.87
C VAL A 43 -11.13 -19.74 -18.35
N ASP A 44 -12.18 -19.62 -19.14
CA ASP A 44 -13.53 -20.11 -18.81
C ASP A 44 -13.57 -21.65 -18.77
N ASP A 45 -14.14 -22.21 -17.71
CA ASP A 45 -14.27 -23.65 -17.46
C ASP A 45 -15.05 -24.35 -18.60
N ALA A 46 -16.00 -23.63 -19.22
CA ALA A 46 -16.72 -24.11 -20.39
C ALA A 46 -15.82 -24.29 -21.62
N ALA A 47 -14.84 -23.40 -21.83
CA ALA A 47 -13.89 -23.50 -22.94
C ALA A 47 -12.91 -24.68 -22.74
N LEU A 48 -12.54 -24.97 -21.48
CA LEU A 48 -11.76 -26.15 -21.12
C LEU A 48 -12.53 -27.44 -21.47
N SER A 49 -13.82 -27.52 -21.11
CA SER A 49 -14.67 -28.66 -21.43
C SER A 49 -14.83 -28.90 -22.93
N TYR A 50 -14.88 -27.85 -23.76
CA TYR A 50 -14.95 -27.99 -25.22
C TYR A 50 -13.62 -28.46 -25.84
N ALA A 51 -12.49 -28.05 -25.28
CA ALA A 51 -11.18 -28.55 -25.68
C ALA A 51 -10.97 -30.05 -25.33
N GLU A 52 -11.47 -30.49 -24.16
CA GLU A 52 -11.46 -31.92 -23.76
C GLU A 52 -12.25 -32.78 -24.74
N ILE A 53 -13.44 -32.29 -25.10
CA ILE A 53 -14.34 -32.97 -26.01
C ILE A 53 -13.74 -33.02 -27.43
N LYS A 54 -13.07 -31.96 -27.87
CA LYS A 54 -12.30 -31.93 -29.13
C LYS A 54 -11.15 -32.93 -29.12
N ALA A 55 -10.39 -33.01 -28.03
CA ALA A 55 -9.27 -33.94 -27.90
C ALA A 55 -9.73 -35.41 -28.01
N LEU A 56 -10.86 -35.75 -27.35
CA LEU A 56 -11.50 -37.05 -27.47
C LEU A 56 -12.01 -37.34 -28.89
N ALA A 57 -12.60 -36.34 -29.56
CA ALA A 57 -13.08 -36.46 -30.94
C ALA A 57 -11.95 -36.74 -31.95
N THR A 58 -10.76 -36.20 -31.74
CA THR A 58 -9.62 -36.36 -32.67
C THR A 58 -8.80 -37.63 -32.47
N GLY A 59 -8.98 -38.36 -31.36
CA GLY A 59 -8.19 -39.54 -31.02
C GLY A 59 -6.68 -39.30 -30.81
N ASN A 60 -6.20 -38.06 -30.94
CA ASN A 60 -4.77 -37.74 -30.88
C ASN A 60 -4.31 -37.62 -29.42
N ILE A 61 -3.53 -38.62 -28.98
CA ILE A 61 -2.97 -38.71 -27.63
C ILE A 61 -2.16 -37.45 -27.24
N TYR A 62 -1.51 -36.80 -28.22
CA TYR A 62 -0.71 -35.60 -27.99
C TYR A 62 -1.55 -34.36 -27.65
N ILE A 63 -2.79 -34.26 -28.13
CA ILE A 63 -3.69 -33.14 -27.80
C ILE A 63 -4.14 -33.24 -26.34
N LYS A 64 -4.40 -34.46 -25.86
CA LYS A 64 -4.71 -34.72 -24.45
C LYS A 64 -3.53 -34.41 -23.53
N GLU A 65 -2.32 -34.87 -23.90
CA GLU A 65 -1.09 -34.58 -23.14
C GLU A 65 -0.83 -33.06 -23.05
N LYS A 66 -1.00 -32.34 -24.16
CA LYS A 66 -0.87 -30.88 -24.20
C LYS A 66 -1.86 -30.20 -23.25
N MET A 67 -3.13 -30.61 -23.27
CA MET A 67 -4.14 -30.00 -22.41
C MET A 67 -3.83 -30.21 -20.91
N ASP A 68 -3.49 -31.43 -20.50
CA ASP A 68 -3.12 -31.72 -19.11
C ASP A 68 -1.90 -30.92 -18.67
N LEU A 69 -0.91 -30.77 -19.55
CA LEU A 69 0.28 -29.97 -19.30
C LEU A 69 -0.04 -28.47 -19.24
N ASP A 70 -0.95 -27.95 -20.06
CA ASP A 70 -1.36 -26.54 -20.06
C ASP A 70 -2.06 -26.16 -18.73
N ILE A 71 -2.92 -27.02 -18.20
CA ILE A 71 -3.54 -26.83 -16.88
C ILE A 71 -2.46 -26.80 -15.78
N GLN A 72 -1.55 -27.77 -15.81
CA GLN A 72 -0.47 -27.86 -14.82
C GLN A 72 0.48 -26.67 -14.90
N ALA A 73 0.86 -26.24 -16.11
CA ALA A 73 1.71 -25.08 -16.33
C ALA A 73 1.03 -23.79 -15.88
N SER A 74 -0.28 -23.63 -16.13
CA SER A 74 -1.06 -22.46 -15.67
C SER A 74 -1.10 -22.38 -14.15
N LYS A 75 -1.34 -23.51 -13.47
CA LYS A 75 -1.29 -23.58 -12.00
C LYS A 75 0.09 -23.24 -11.44
N LEU A 76 1.16 -23.75 -12.06
CA LEU A 76 2.53 -23.46 -11.66
C LEU A 76 2.95 -22.00 -11.93
N LYS A 77 2.48 -21.40 -13.03
CA LYS A 77 2.66 -19.97 -13.33
C LYS A 77 2.00 -19.09 -12.27
N LEU A 78 0.76 -19.41 -11.86
CA LEU A 78 0.07 -18.69 -10.79
C LEU A 78 0.85 -18.77 -9.46
N LEU A 79 1.37 -19.96 -9.12
CA LEU A 79 2.21 -20.13 -7.93
C LEU A 79 3.51 -19.30 -8.02
N LYS A 80 4.16 -19.26 -9.19
CA LYS A 80 5.35 -18.44 -9.43
C LYS A 80 5.04 -16.94 -9.35
N ALA A 81 3.92 -16.48 -9.91
CA ALA A 81 3.47 -15.09 -9.83
C ALA A 81 3.18 -14.67 -8.38
N ASN A 82 2.54 -15.53 -7.60
CA ASN A 82 2.33 -15.33 -6.17
C ASN A 82 3.65 -15.25 -5.40
N HIS A 83 4.57 -16.20 -5.62
CA HIS A 83 5.89 -16.21 -5.00
C HIS A 83 6.67 -14.93 -5.31
N THR A 84 6.67 -14.51 -6.58
CA THR A 84 7.34 -13.29 -7.04
C THR A 84 6.74 -12.04 -6.39
N SER A 85 5.41 -11.96 -6.30
CA SER A 85 4.71 -10.86 -5.63
C SER A 85 5.02 -10.81 -4.14
N GLN A 86 5.10 -11.96 -3.48
CA GLN A 86 5.48 -12.06 -2.07
C GLN A 86 6.94 -11.61 -1.86
N LYS A 87 7.86 -12.02 -2.74
CA LYS A 87 9.25 -11.57 -2.72
C LYS A 87 9.37 -10.06 -2.82
N TYR A 88 8.71 -9.42 -3.78
CA TYR A 88 8.74 -7.95 -3.92
C TYR A 88 8.14 -7.22 -2.70
N ARG A 89 7.09 -7.79 -2.10
CA ARG A 89 6.51 -7.25 -0.86
C ARG A 89 7.52 -7.33 0.29
N LEU A 90 8.17 -8.49 0.47
CA LEU A 90 9.19 -8.67 1.49
C LEU A 90 10.41 -7.76 1.27
N GLU A 91 10.88 -7.60 0.04
CA GLU A 91 11.95 -6.65 -0.31
C GLU A 91 11.58 -5.21 0.08
N THR A 92 10.33 -4.81 -0.20
CA THR A 92 9.83 -3.49 0.19
C THR A 92 9.78 -3.33 1.70
N ASP A 93 9.32 -4.37 2.42
CA ASP A 93 9.25 -4.37 3.88
C ASP A 93 10.66 -4.31 4.51
N ILE A 94 11.63 -5.06 3.99
CA ILE A 94 13.04 -5.04 4.42
C ILE A 94 13.68 -3.68 4.17
N ALA A 95 13.39 -3.06 3.02
CA ALA A 95 14.00 -1.78 2.66
C ALA A 95 13.38 -0.59 3.40
N ARG A 96 12.06 -0.62 3.69
CA ARG A 96 11.32 0.54 4.21
C ARG A 96 10.73 0.32 5.59
N LYS A 97 9.98 -0.77 5.78
CA LYS A 97 9.15 -0.97 6.97
C LYS A 97 9.99 -1.33 8.19
N TYR A 98 10.77 -2.42 8.12
CA TYR A 98 11.55 -2.89 9.27
C TYR A 98 12.57 -1.85 9.77
N PRO A 99 13.35 -1.14 8.93
CA PRO A 99 14.31 -0.14 9.41
C PRO A 99 13.62 1.01 10.16
N VAL A 100 12.47 1.48 9.66
CA VAL A 100 11.69 2.55 10.28
C VAL A 100 11.13 2.10 11.63
N GLU A 101 10.54 0.90 11.69
CA GLU A 101 10.00 0.35 12.94
C GLU A 101 11.10 0.10 13.98
N ILE A 102 12.24 -0.48 13.58
CA ILE A 102 13.40 -0.70 14.46
C ILE A 102 13.92 0.64 14.99
N GLN A 103 14.06 1.66 14.13
CA GLN A 103 14.52 2.98 14.58
C GLN A 103 13.52 3.62 15.54
N ALA A 104 12.21 3.51 15.28
CA ALA A 104 11.17 4.01 16.16
C ALA A 104 11.19 3.32 17.54
N VAL A 105 11.34 2.00 17.57
CA VAL A 105 11.44 1.24 18.83
C VAL A 105 12.73 1.58 19.58
N LYS A 106 13.88 1.74 18.90
CA LYS A 106 15.14 2.19 19.53
C LYS A 106 15.00 3.57 20.17
N ARG A 107 14.40 4.54 19.46
CA ARG A 107 14.12 5.88 20.01
C ARG A 107 13.16 5.81 21.21
N ARG A 108 12.17 4.92 21.16
CA ARG A 108 11.28 4.69 22.30
C ARG A 108 12.04 4.13 23.49
N ILE A 109 12.92 3.15 23.31
CA ILE A 109 13.73 2.58 24.41
C ILE A 109 14.62 3.66 25.04
N SER A 110 15.28 4.51 24.23
CA SER A 110 16.10 5.60 24.79
C SER A 110 15.26 6.58 25.60
N ALA A 111 14.09 6.98 25.08
CA ALA A 111 13.18 7.87 25.78
C ALA A 111 12.66 7.26 27.09
N LEU A 112 12.25 5.99 27.08
CA LEU A 112 11.79 5.27 28.28
C LEU A 112 12.90 5.15 29.33
N LYS A 113 14.17 4.94 28.92
CA LYS A 113 15.31 4.87 29.84
C LYS A 113 15.60 6.24 30.48
N GLY A 114 15.60 7.32 29.69
CA GLY A 114 15.77 8.68 30.20
C GLY A 114 14.64 9.12 31.13
N ASP A 115 13.39 8.78 30.76
CA ASP A 115 12.21 9.05 31.59
C ASP A 115 12.21 8.21 32.87
N TRP A 116 12.66 6.95 32.82
CA TRP A 116 12.81 6.12 34.03
C TRP A 116 13.87 6.66 34.98
N GLU A 117 15.03 7.10 34.48
CA GLU A 117 16.07 7.68 35.33
C GLU A 117 15.55 8.90 36.11
N ALA A 118 14.76 9.74 35.43
CA ALA A 118 14.09 10.85 36.07
C ALA A 118 13.01 10.42 37.06
N ALA A 119 12.15 9.47 36.68
CA ALA A 119 11.10 8.94 37.53
C ALA A 119 11.68 8.28 38.79
N ALA A 120 12.78 7.54 38.68
CA ALA A 120 13.44 6.86 39.79
C ALA A 120 13.96 7.86 40.85
N ARG A 121 14.49 9.02 40.42
CA ARG A 121 14.87 10.11 41.34
C ARG A 121 13.66 10.62 42.13
N VAL A 122 12.55 10.88 41.44
CA VAL A 122 11.30 11.37 42.04
C VAL A 122 10.66 10.34 42.98
N LEU A 123 10.76 9.05 42.65
CA LEU A 123 10.19 7.96 43.46
C LEU A 123 11.04 7.61 44.69
N GLY A 124 12.36 7.82 44.62
CA GLY A 124 13.30 7.58 45.71
C GLY A 124 13.27 8.66 46.80
N GLU A 125 12.96 9.90 46.44
CA GLU A 125 12.79 11.02 47.34
C GLU A 125 11.45 10.93 48.11
N LYS A 126 11.48 10.31 49.30
CA LYS A 126 10.25 10.05 50.09
C LYS A 126 9.59 11.32 50.67
N ASP A 127 10.35 12.40 50.86
CA ASP A 127 9.93 13.57 51.65
C ASP A 127 9.91 14.92 50.89
N THR A 128 10.45 15.00 49.67
CA THR A 128 10.46 16.23 48.84
C THR A 128 9.38 16.17 47.75
N PHE A 129 8.12 16.42 48.13
CA PHE A 129 7.07 16.64 47.16
C PHE A 129 7.09 18.09 46.67
N ALA A 130 7.20 18.30 45.36
CA ALA A 130 7.09 19.59 44.72
C ALA A 130 6.33 19.43 43.40
N MET A 131 5.28 20.24 43.22
CA MET A 131 4.48 20.25 42.00
C MET A 131 4.08 21.68 41.67
N THR A 132 4.22 22.06 40.41
CA THR A 132 3.74 23.37 39.93
C THR A 132 2.42 23.17 39.22
N VAL A 133 1.37 23.84 39.66
CA VAL A 133 0.05 23.84 39.01
C VAL A 133 -0.32 25.28 38.71
N ASP A 134 -0.66 25.58 37.47
CA ASP A 134 -1.03 26.94 37.01
C ASP A 134 -0.01 28.02 37.45
N GLY A 135 1.28 27.68 37.39
CA GLY A 135 2.38 28.57 37.78
C GLY A 135 2.65 28.69 39.29
N THR A 136 1.83 28.07 40.15
CA THR A 136 2.02 28.09 41.61
C THR A 136 2.71 26.81 42.09
N LEU A 137 3.76 26.95 42.91
CA LEU A 137 4.49 25.84 43.50
C LEU A 137 3.80 25.33 44.77
N TYR A 138 3.46 24.04 44.80
CA TYR A 138 2.89 23.35 45.94
C TYR A 138 3.85 22.30 46.49
N THR A 139 4.10 22.36 47.79
CA THR A 139 4.92 21.38 48.53
C THR A 139 4.08 20.39 49.33
N GLU A 140 2.81 20.70 49.58
CA GLU A 140 1.88 19.79 50.24
C GLU A 140 1.02 19.01 49.23
N ARG A 141 1.00 17.67 49.35
CA ARG A 141 0.27 16.76 48.45
C ARG A 141 -1.23 17.05 48.39
N LYS A 142 -1.84 17.42 49.52
CA LYS A 142 -3.28 17.70 49.59
C LYS A 142 -3.65 18.95 48.80
N GLU A 143 -2.91 20.04 49.02
CA GLU A 143 -3.12 21.32 48.32
C GLU A 143 -2.85 21.17 46.82
N ALA A 144 -1.75 20.51 46.47
CA ALA A 144 -1.36 20.25 45.09
C ALA A 144 -2.42 19.44 44.33
N GLY A 145 -2.97 18.40 44.96
CA GLY A 145 -4.02 17.58 44.36
C GLY A 145 -5.33 18.33 44.16
N LEU A 146 -5.70 19.22 45.09
CA LEU A 146 -6.89 20.08 44.96
C LEU A 146 -6.70 21.11 43.86
N ALA A 147 -5.54 21.78 43.80
CA ALA A 147 -5.19 22.71 42.74
C ALA A 147 -5.20 22.03 41.36
N LEU A 148 -4.69 20.81 41.27
CA LEU A 148 -4.71 20.01 40.03
C LEU A 148 -6.14 19.71 39.57
N LEU A 149 -7.03 19.31 40.48
CA LEU A 149 -8.44 19.08 40.15
C LEU A 149 -9.15 20.37 39.71
N ALA A 150 -8.87 21.49 40.38
CA ALA A 150 -9.43 22.79 40.02
C ALA A 150 -8.96 23.23 38.62
N ALA A 151 -7.66 23.08 38.32
CA ALA A 151 -7.11 23.36 37.00
C ALA A 151 -7.72 22.46 35.92
N CYS A 152 -7.95 21.17 36.22
CA CYS A 152 -8.64 20.26 35.30
C CYS A 152 -10.08 20.69 35.02
N ALA A 153 -10.82 21.09 36.07
CA ALA A 153 -12.19 21.56 35.92
C ALA A 153 -12.28 22.87 35.11
N GLY A 154 -11.27 23.74 35.22
CA GLY A 154 -11.19 25.00 34.47
C GLY A 154 -11.01 24.85 32.96
N ILE A 155 -10.48 23.71 32.48
CA ILE A 155 -10.26 23.44 31.05
C ILE A 155 -11.58 23.12 30.31
N GLY A 156 -12.60 22.66 31.02
CA GLY A 156 -13.87 22.22 30.44
C GLY A 156 -13.69 21.05 29.45
N ALA A 157 -14.63 20.93 28.50
CA ALA A 157 -14.67 19.82 27.54
C ALA A 157 -13.70 19.95 26.35
N SER A 158 -12.52 20.54 26.55
CA SER A 158 -11.53 20.74 25.48
C SER A 158 -10.91 19.43 25.03
N ARG A 159 -10.96 19.13 23.72
CA ARG A 159 -10.28 17.95 23.12
C ARG A 159 -8.78 18.17 22.91
N VAL A 160 -8.33 19.42 22.91
CA VAL A 160 -6.91 19.75 22.74
C VAL A 160 -6.24 19.68 24.11
N PRO A 161 -5.10 18.96 24.26
CA PRO A 161 -4.35 18.94 25.51
C PRO A 161 -3.92 20.35 25.93
N VAL A 162 -4.37 20.78 27.10
CA VAL A 162 -3.99 22.05 27.73
C VAL A 162 -3.03 21.75 28.87
N GLN A 163 -1.89 22.45 28.91
CA GLN A 163 -0.92 22.29 29.99
C GLN A 163 -1.50 22.82 31.30
N VAL A 164 -1.47 21.98 32.34
CA VAL A 164 -1.96 22.32 33.69
C VAL A 164 -0.84 22.54 34.70
N GLY A 165 0.34 21.96 34.45
CA GLY A 165 1.42 22.02 35.42
C GLY A 165 2.66 21.23 35.04
N ASP A 166 3.59 21.17 35.99
CA ASP A 166 4.81 20.37 35.97
C ASP A 166 4.95 19.61 37.28
N PHE A 167 5.33 18.35 37.19
CA PHE A 167 5.64 17.51 38.33
C PHE A 167 7.07 17.00 38.21
N GLN A 168 8.00 17.63 38.93
CA GLN A 168 9.41 17.22 39.00
C GLN A 168 10.06 16.99 37.62
N GLY A 169 9.78 17.87 36.65
CA GLY A 169 10.28 17.78 35.27
C GLY A 169 9.43 16.96 34.31
N PHE A 170 8.26 16.48 34.74
CA PHE A 170 7.23 15.92 33.88
C PHE A 170 6.12 16.95 33.62
N ARG A 171 5.92 17.32 32.36
CA ARG A 171 4.85 18.23 31.96
C ARG A 171 3.51 17.53 32.00
N LEU A 172 2.57 18.12 32.72
CA LEU A 172 1.19 17.64 32.87
C LEU A 172 0.28 18.43 31.95
N SER A 173 -0.43 17.75 31.06
CA SER A 173 -1.46 18.32 30.20
C SER A 173 -2.75 17.54 30.33
N VAL A 174 -3.90 18.19 30.18
CA VAL A 174 -5.21 17.56 30.32
C VAL A 174 -6.05 17.83 29.08
N SER A 175 -6.77 16.80 28.65
CA SER A 175 -7.74 16.85 27.55
C SER A 175 -8.99 16.10 27.97
N PHE A 176 -10.14 16.48 27.42
CA PHE A 176 -11.41 15.80 27.63
C PHE A 176 -11.69 14.83 26.48
N ASP A 177 -11.84 13.56 26.83
CA ASP A 177 -12.32 12.54 25.91
C ASP A 177 -13.85 12.60 25.86
N SER A 178 -14.37 13.16 24.76
CA SER A 178 -15.82 13.29 24.55
C SER A 178 -16.53 11.96 24.36
N PHE A 179 -15.82 10.90 23.94
CA PHE A 179 -16.43 9.59 23.70
C PHE A 179 -16.68 8.85 25.01
N ASN A 180 -15.68 8.85 25.90
CA ASN A 180 -15.78 8.20 27.21
C ASN A 180 -16.29 9.12 28.33
N HIS A 181 -16.52 10.40 28.03
CA HIS A 181 -16.90 11.44 28.99
C HIS A 181 -15.93 11.55 30.19
N GLN A 182 -14.63 11.47 29.94
CA GLN A 182 -13.60 11.43 30.96
C GLN A 182 -12.46 12.41 30.67
N TYR A 183 -11.84 12.91 31.74
CA TYR A 183 -10.61 13.71 31.63
C TYR A 183 -9.41 12.78 31.53
N LEU A 184 -8.60 13.01 30.49
CA LEU A 184 -7.37 12.29 30.23
C LEU A 184 -6.19 13.21 30.49
N MET A 185 -5.32 12.81 31.41
CA MET A 185 -4.06 13.49 31.68
C MET A 185 -2.96 12.86 30.84
N THR A 186 -2.25 13.70 30.09
CA THR A 186 -1.02 13.37 29.40
C THR A 186 0.17 13.85 30.24
N VAL A 187 1.00 12.91 30.66
CA VAL A 187 2.25 13.15 31.39
C VAL A 187 3.38 13.01 30.37
N SER A 188 4.14 14.07 30.13
CA SER A 188 5.12 14.10 29.04
C SER A 188 6.49 14.59 29.48
N ARG A 189 7.53 13.87 29.04
CA ARG A 189 8.94 14.27 29.14
C ARG A 189 9.62 13.99 27.80
N GLU A 190 10.41 12.92 27.66
CA GLU A 190 10.90 12.46 26.35
C GLU A 190 9.84 11.60 25.64
N TRP A 191 9.04 10.86 26.42
CA TRP A 191 7.86 10.17 25.97
C TRP A 191 6.58 10.76 26.58
N SER A 192 5.43 10.40 25.99
CA SER A 192 4.11 10.81 26.47
C SER A 192 3.32 9.61 26.97
N TYR A 193 2.86 9.71 28.21
CA TYR A 193 2.05 8.73 28.90
C TYR A 193 0.65 9.30 29.13
N LYS A 194 -0.35 8.44 29.14
CA LYS A 194 -1.75 8.84 29.36
C LYS A 194 -2.29 8.14 30.59
N MET A 195 -3.03 8.87 31.41
CA MET A 195 -3.75 8.33 32.56
C MET A 195 -5.12 9.00 32.69
N GLU A 196 -6.08 8.23 33.17
CA GLU A 196 -7.43 8.73 33.46
C GLU A 196 -7.45 9.50 34.77
N MET A 197 -8.16 10.62 34.78
CA MET A 197 -8.37 11.44 35.97
C MET A 197 -9.68 11.04 36.65
N GLY A 198 -9.58 10.65 37.92
CA GLY A 198 -10.73 10.43 38.79
C GLY A 198 -11.16 11.70 39.53
N LYS A 199 -12.22 11.60 40.33
CA LYS A 199 -12.74 12.71 41.16
C LYS A 199 -11.93 12.97 42.44
N ASP A 200 -11.04 12.06 42.82
CA ASP A 200 -10.25 12.13 44.05
C ASP A 200 -8.85 12.72 43.78
N SER A 201 -8.50 13.77 44.50
CA SER A 201 -7.23 14.51 44.35
C SER A 201 -6.02 13.65 44.70
N LEU A 202 -6.07 13.00 45.87
CA LEU A 202 -4.97 12.15 46.35
C LEU A 202 -4.87 10.87 45.52
N GLY A 203 -6.01 10.31 45.11
CA GLY A 203 -6.07 9.19 44.18
C GLY A 203 -5.39 9.48 42.84
N ASN A 204 -5.56 10.69 42.27
CA ASN A 204 -4.89 11.09 41.04
C ASN A 204 -3.37 11.22 41.20
N LEU A 205 -2.89 11.78 42.31
CA LEU A 205 -1.45 11.81 42.61
C LEU A 205 -0.87 10.40 42.78
N LYS A 206 -1.61 9.49 43.42
CA LYS A 206 -1.22 8.08 43.54
C LYS A 206 -1.16 7.40 42.17
N ARG A 207 -2.12 7.66 41.28
CA ARG A 207 -2.12 7.16 39.89
C ARG A 207 -0.92 7.69 39.11
N LEU A 208 -0.61 8.99 39.22
CA LEU A 208 0.57 9.60 38.61
C LEU A 208 1.86 8.92 39.09
N ARG A 209 1.99 8.69 40.40
CA ARG A 209 3.15 8.00 40.97
C ARG A 209 3.27 6.57 40.45
N ASN A 210 2.16 5.84 40.38
CA ASN A 210 2.12 4.47 39.86
C ASN A 210 2.45 4.42 38.36
N LEU A 211 2.01 5.43 37.59
CA LEU A 211 2.35 5.57 36.17
C LEU A 211 3.87 5.71 35.98
N LEU A 212 4.51 6.58 36.77
CA LEU A 212 5.97 6.76 36.76
C LEU A 212 6.72 5.48 37.16
N ALA A 213 6.24 4.77 38.20
CA ALA A 213 6.80 3.49 38.61
C ALA A 213 6.66 2.40 37.53
N GLY A 214 5.57 2.46 36.74
CA GLY A 214 5.30 1.52 35.65
C GLY A 214 6.23 1.65 34.44
N ILE A 215 6.96 2.77 34.30
CA ILE A 215 7.87 3.00 33.17
C ILE A 215 8.96 1.92 33.11
N GLU A 216 9.48 1.51 34.26
CA GLU A 216 10.50 0.44 34.36
C GLU A 216 10.03 -0.85 33.68
N GLY A 217 8.76 -1.23 33.87
CA GLY A 217 8.18 -2.44 33.28
C GLY A 217 7.91 -2.35 31.78
N GLU A 218 7.90 -1.15 31.19
CA GLU A 218 7.71 -0.94 29.76
C GLU A 218 9.02 -1.07 28.96
N ILE A 219 10.17 -0.82 29.59
CA ILE A 219 11.49 -0.98 28.98
C ILE A 219 11.72 -2.40 28.44
N PRO A 220 11.61 -3.48 29.24
CA PRO A 220 11.85 -4.84 28.75
C PRO A 220 10.83 -5.27 27.69
N LYS A 221 9.60 -4.74 27.72
CA LYS A 221 8.60 -5.00 26.66
C LYS A 221 9.05 -4.38 25.32
N ALA A 222 9.55 -3.15 25.36
CA ALA A 222 10.07 -2.48 24.18
C ALA A 222 11.34 -3.17 23.64
N GLU A 223 12.22 -3.65 24.52
CA GLU A 223 13.43 -4.41 24.15
C GLU A 223 13.08 -5.76 23.50
N ARG A 224 12.13 -6.52 24.08
CA ARG A 224 11.62 -7.76 23.44
C ARG A 224 11.03 -7.50 22.06
N LYS A 225 10.29 -6.40 21.90
CA LYS A 225 9.75 -6.01 20.59
C LYS A 225 10.86 -5.69 19.59
N LEU A 226 11.93 -5.02 20.02
CA LEU A 226 13.09 -4.75 19.17
C LEU A 226 13.77 -6.04 18.71
N GLU A 227 13.92 -7.01 19.62
CA GLU A 227 14.49 -8.31 19.34
C GLU A 227 13.62 -9.08 18.32
N THR A 228 12.31 -9.16 18.55
CA THR A 228 11.38 -9.81 17.62
C THR A 228 11.42 -9.18 16.23
N LEU A 229 11.43 -7.84 16.11
CA LEU A 229 11.53 -7.15 14.82
C LEU A 229 12.87 -7.43 14.13
N SER A 230 13.96 -7.55 14.89
CA SER A 230 15.28 -7.86 14.36
C SER A 230 15.36 -9.31 13.84
N GLN A 231 14.76 -10.26 14.57
CA GLN A 231 14.63 -11.65 14.13
C GLN A 231 13.75 -11.77 12.87
N GLN A 232 12.62 -11.06 12.83
CA GLN A 232 11.74 -11.02 11.66
C GLN A 232 12.45 -10.43 10.43
N LEU A 233 13.24 -9.38 10.60
CA LEU A 233 14.05 -8.82 9.52
C LEU A 233 15.06 -9.85 9.00
N ALA A 234 15.76 -10.56 9.89
CA ALA A 234 16.72 -11.59 9.50
C ALA A 234 16.04 -12.74 8.73
N ALA A 235 14.92 -13.25 9.26
CA ALA A 235 14.13 -14.29 8.59
C ALA A 235 13.58 -13.83 7.24
N ALA A 236 13.09 -12.59 7.15
CA ALA A 236 12.61 -12.02 5.89
C ALA A 236 13.71 -11.90 4.84
N ARG A 237 14.95 -11.56 5.24
CA ARG A 237 16.10 -11.53 4.33
C ARG A 237 16.45 -12.92 3.78
N GLU A 238 16.45 -13.92 4.64
CA GLU A 238 16.69 -15.31 4.23
C GLU A 238 15.59 -15.81 3.27
N GLU A 239 14.34 -15.47 3.55
CA GLU A 239 13.20 -15.91 2.72
C GLU A 239 13.20 -15.29 1.32
N VAL A 240 13.65 -14.04 1.17
CA VAL A 240 13.77 -13.36 -0.13
C VAL A 240 14.84 -13.98 -1.03
N GLU A 241 15.87 -14.59 -0.43
CA GLU A 241 16.93 -15.29 -1.16
C GLU A 241 16.49 -16.67 -1.68
N LYS A 242 15.45 -17.27 -1.10
CA LYS A 242 14.96 -18.59 -1.54
C LYS A 242 14.34 -18.52 -2.95
N PRO A 243 14.79 -19.38 -3.88
CA PRO A 243 14.19 -19.47 -5.21
C PRO A 243 12.83 -20.16 -5.14
N PHE A 244 12.06 -20.07 -6.23
CA PHE A 244 10.77 -20.72 -6.31
C PHE A 244 10.96 -22.25 -6.31
N PRO A 245 10.41 -23.02 -5.35
CA PRO A 245 10.72 -24.45 -5.20
C PRO A 245 10.36 -25.33 -6.40
N LYS A 246 9.41 -24.90 -7.24
CA LYS A 246 8.94 -25.64 -8.42
C LYS A 246 9.43 -25.04 -9.74
N GLU A 247 10.53 -24.31 -9.70
CA GLU A 247 11.10 -23.64 -10.88
C GLU A 247 11.51 -24.65 -11.96
N GLU A 248 12.17 -25.75 -11.57
CA GLU A 248 12.56 -26.82 -12.49
C GLU A 248 11.36 -27.58 -13.06
N GLU A 249 10.36 -27.87 -12.22
CA GLU A 249 9.12 -28.54 -12.64
C GLU A 249 8.35 -27.69 -13.66
N LEU A 250 8.23 -26.37 -13.42
CA LEU A 250 7.62 -25.44 -14.35
C LEU A 250 8.42 -25.35 -15.66
N ALA A 251 9.75 -25.25 -15.58
CA ALA A 251 10.61 -25.19 -16.76
C ALA A 251 10.51 -26.47 -17.61
N GLY A 252 10.50 -27.65 -16.99
CA GLY A 252 10.31 -28.93 -17.68
C GLY A 252 8.97 -29.04 -18.39
N LYS A 253 7.87 -28.67 -17.70
CA LYS A 253 6.52 -28.69 -18.29
C LYS A 253 6.36 -27.68 -19.43
N LEU A 254 6.96 -26.50 -19.31
CA LEU A 254 6.99 -25.52 -20.39
C LEU A 254 7.77 -26.02 -21.61
N LYS A 255 8.92 -26.68 -21.42
CA LYS A 255 9.69 -27.29 -22.53
C LYS A 255 8.87 -28.37 -23.24
N ARG A 256 8.25 -29.28 -22.49
CA ARG A 256 7.40 -30.33 -23.06
C ARG A 256 6.20 -29.76 -23.81
N LEU A 257 5.58 -28.69 -23.29
CA LEU A 257 4.53 -27.96 -24.00
C LEU A 257 5.03 -27.33 -25.29
N THR A 258 6.23 -26.73 -25.32
CA THR A 258 6.80 -26.19 -26.55
C THR A 258 7.08 -27.27 -27.58
N GLU A 259 7.60 -28.43 -27.16
CA GLU A 259 7.83 -29.58 -28.03
C GLU A 259 6.52 -30.12 -28.62
N LEU A 260 5.49 -30.34 -27.77
CA LEU A 260 4.17 -30.79 -28.22
C LEU A 260 3.51 -29.78 -29.17
N ASN A 261 3.65 -28.49 -28.90
CA ASN A 261 3.17 -27.44 -29.80
C ASN A 261 3.87 -27.48 -31.16
N THR A 262 5.18 -27.73 -31.20
CA THR A 262 5.89 -27.88 -32.47
C THR A 262 5.47 -29.14 -33.23
N MET A 263 5.30 -30.27 -32.55
CA MET A 263 4.84 -31.52 -33.18
C MET A 263 3.43 -31.38 -33.75
N LEU A 264 2.50 -30.82 -32.97
CA LEU A 264 1.11 -30.61 -33.40
C LEU A 264 0.99 -29.57 -34.53
N ASN A 265 1.83 -28.52 -34.54
CA ASN A 265 1.87 -27.55 -35.64
C ASN A 265 2.46 -28.13 -36.93
N MET A 266 3.32 -29.16 -36.83
CA MET A 266 3.82 -29.87 -38.01
C MET A 266 2.76 -30.83 -38.57
N ASP A 267 2.05 -31.55 -37.70
CA ASP A 267 0.92 -32.43 -38.08
C ASP A 267 -0.23 -31.64 -38.75
N GLN A 268 -0.53 -30.42 -38.28
CA GLN A 268 -1.56 -29.56 -38.91
C GLN A 268 -1.18 -29.04 -40.30
N ARG A 269 0.09 -29.12 -40.71
CA ARG A 269 0.52 -28.77 -42.07
C ARG A 269 0.38 -29.93 -43.06
N GLU A 270 0.06 -31.13 -42.59
CA GLU A 270 -0.07 -32.35 -43.41
C GLU A 270 -1.54 -32.78 -43.65
N GLU A 271 -2.53 -31.93 -43.40
CA GLU A 271 -3.86 -32.09 -44.00
C GLU A 271 -3.93 -31.36 -45.36
N PRO A 272 -3.89 -32.07 -46.51
CA PRO A 272 -4.09 -31.45 -47.80
C PRO A 272 -5.59 -31.19 -48.00
N GLY A 273 -6.07 -30.00 -47.62
CA GLY A 273 -7.46 -29.65 -47.89
C GLY A 273 -8.09 -28.49 -47.12
N ALA A 274 -7.40 -27.36 -46.98
CA ALA A 274 -8.09 -26.09 -46.74
C ALA A 274 -7.32 -24.98 -47.45
N SER A 275 -7.97 -24.42 -48.47
CA SER A 275 -7.51 -23.28 -49.24
C SER A 275 -7.09 -22.13 -48.34
N ASN A 276 -5.84 -21.73 -48.54
CA ASN A 276 -5.27 -20.46 -48.14
C ASN A 276 -6.03 -19.35 -48.89
N GLU A 277 -6.97 -18.68 -48.22
CA GLU A 277 -7.40 -17.33 -48.63
C GLU A 277 -6.75 -16.31 -47.70
N GLY A 278 -5.56 -15.88 -48.12
CA GLY A 278 -5.14 -14.49 -48.17
C GLY A 278 -5.19 -13.67 -46.89
N GLU A 279 -4.14 -13.74 -46.09
CA GLU A 279 -3.54 -12.53 -45.54
C GLU A 279 -2.85 -11.76 -46.68
N GLU A 280 -3.50 -10.71 -47.19
CA GLU A 280 -2.91 -9.57 -47.91
C GLU A 280 -3.74 -8.35 -47.50
N ALA A 281 -3.22 -7.17 -47.22
CA ALA A 281 -1.88 -6.65 -47.03
C ALA A 281 -2.07 -5.36 -46.21
N ALA A 282 -1.04 -4.96 -45.49
CA ALA A 282 -0.96 -3.63 -44.90
C ALA A 282 -0.91 -2.57 -46.01
N GLU A 283 -1.77 -1.55 -45.95
CA GLU A 283 -1.53 -0.26 -46.57
C GLU A 283 -1.70 0.87 -45.53
N GLU A 284 -0.62 1.60 -45.31
CA GLU A 284 -0.53 2.85 -44.55
C GLU A 284 -0.97 4.06 -45.41
N PRO A 285 -1.11 5.29 -44.85
CA PRO A 285 -2.22 6.18 -45.13
C PRO A 285 -1.96 7.18 -46.26
N ASP A 286 -3.02 7.57 -47.00
CA ASP A 286 -2.98 8.72 -47.90
C ASP A 286 -3.72 9.95 -47.34
N ARG A 287 -3.03 11.09 -47.39
CA ARG A 287 -3.50 12.43 -47.05
C ARG A 287 -4.02 13.13 -48.31
N GLY A 288 -5.31 13.44 -48.31
CA GLY A 288 -5.80 14.78 -48.62
C GLY A 288 -6.34 15.07 -50.03
N LYS A 289 -7.61 15.54 -50.07
CA LYS A 289 -8.14 16.74 -50.78
C LYS A 289 -9.68 16.73 -50.68
N THR A 290 -10.30 17.61 -49.90
CA THR A 290 -10.94 18.89 -50.30
C THR A 290 -11.80 18.87 -51.57
N ALA A 291 -13.13 18.94 -51.39
CA ALA A 291 -14.12 19.76 -52.11
C ALA A 291 -15.50 19.43 -51.49
N GLY A 292 -16.21 20.33 -50.81
CA GLY A 292 -17.07 21.36 -51.41
C GLY A 292 -18.54 20.99 -51.10
N ARG A 293 -19.12 21.52 -50.02
CA ARG A 293 -20.10 22.62 -50.01
C ARG A 293 -21.55 22.15 -50.21
N GLU A 294 -22.37 22.26 -49.17
CA GLU A 294 -23.69 22.90 -49.29
C GLU A 294 -24.19 23.46 -47.94
N LYS A 295 -24.90 24.58 -48.05
CA LYS A 295 -25.33 25.51 -46.99
C LYS A 295 -26.75 25.20 -46.53
N GLY A 296 -27.06 25.57 -45.29
CA GLY A 296 -28.43 25.81 -44.78
C GLY A 296 -28.32 26.21 -43.31
N GLU A 297 -28.03 27.49 -43.04
CA GLU A 297 -28.99 28.48 -42.54
C GLU A 297 -29.35 28.30 -41.05
N ASN A 298 -28.96 29.30 -40.27
CA ASN A 298 -29.25 29.51 -38.86
C ASN A 298 -30.17 30.75 -38.78
N PRO A 299 -31.04 30.87 -37.78
CA PRO A 299 -31.04 32.14 -37.05
C PRO A 299 -31.21 32.01 -35.52
N ALA A 300 -30.35 32.77 -34.84
CA ALA A 300 -30.59 33.65 -33.68
C ALA A 300 -31.23 33.10 -32.36
N GLN A 301 -30.38 33.13 -31.32
CA GLN A 301 -30.55 33.24 -29.85
C GLN A 301 -31.64 34.23 -29.34
N PRO A 302 -32.08 34.26 -28.04
CA PRO A 302 -31.21 34.26 -26.83
C PRO A 302 -31.77 33.77 -25.45
N GLY A 303 -30.90 33.63 -24.44
CA GLY A 303 -31.28 33.81 -23.01
C GLY A 303 -30.74 32.81 -21.96
N LYS A 304 -29.72 33.26 -21.19
CA LYS A 304 -29.07 32.80 -19.93
C LYS A 304 -29.94 32.07 -18.85
N PRO A 305 -29.38 31.70 -17.66
CA PRO A 305 -28.22 30.85 -17.34
C PRO A 305 -28.57 29.81 -16.23
N GLU A 306 -28.01 28.60 -16.20
CA GLU A 306 -27.98 27.84 -14.92
C GLU A 306 -26.95 26.72 -14.88
N ALA A 307 -26.43 26.52 -13.67
CA ALA A 307 -25.39 25.60 -13.26
C ALA A 307 -25.83 24.13 -13.35
N ASP A 308 -24.90 23.19 -13.54
CA ASP A 308 -24.28 22.39 -12.46
C ASP A 308 -23.53 21.16 -13.03
N LYS A 309 -22.39 20.83 -12.41
CA LYS A 309 -21.73 19.51 -12.27
C LYS A 309 -21.49 18.59 -13.50
N ASN A 310 -20.20 18.36 -13.81
CA ASN A 310 -19.54 17.06 -13.60
C ASN A 310 -18.00 17.18 -13.78
N PRO A 311 -17.16 16.65 -12.87
CA PRO A 311 -15.71 16.60 -13.03
C PRO A 311 -15.28 15.28 -13.69
N GLU A 312 -14.26 15.30 -14.55
CA GLU A 312 -13.24 14.25 -14.72
C GLU A 312 -12.47 14.47 -16.03
N ALA A 313 -11.37 15.21 -15.94
CA ALA A 313 -10.29 15.11 -16.92
C ALA A 313 -9.13 14.39 -16.21
N ALA A 314 -9.13 13.06 -16.33
CA ALA A 314 -8.02 12.22 -15.89
C ALA A 314 -6.75 12.58 -16.70
N ARG A 315 -5.84 13.33 -16.08
CA ARG A 315 -4.46 13.47 -16.55
C ARG A 315 -3.80 12.09 -16.47
N LYS A 316 -3.47 11.52 -17.63
CA LYS A 316 -2.60 10.34 -17.72
C LYS A 316 -1.19 10.75 -17.29
N GLU A 317 -0.80 10.41 -16.07
CA GLU A 317 0.61 10.49 -15.64
C GLU A 317 1.33 9.22 -16.09
N GLU A 318 2.39 9.38 -16.89
CA GLU A 318 3.31 8.29 -17.25
C GLU A 318 4.12 7.83 -16.03
N PRO A 319 4.50 6.55 -15.95
CA PRO A 319 5.22 6.01 -14.80
C PRO A 319 6.60 6.65 -14.61
N TRP A 320 6.95 6.87 -13.35
CA TRP A 320 8.21 7.48 -12.92
C TRP A 320 9.40 6.55 -13.17
N THR A 321 10.27 6.89 -14.13
CA THR A 321 11.52 6.17 -14.38
C THR A 321 12.66 6.66 -13.48
N LEU A 322 13.59 5.76 -13.15
CA LEU A 322 14.77 6.04 -12.32
C LEU A 322 15.66 7.17 -12.88
N GLU A 323 15.64 7.38 -14.20
CA GLU A 323 16.35 8.46 -14.86
C GLU A 323 15.70 9.84 -14.60
N LYS A 324 14.36 9.92 -14.60
CA LYS A 324 13.64 11.17 -14.22
C LYS A 324 13.89 11.53 -12.75
N ILE A 325 13.96 10.55 -11.85
CA ILE A 325 14.29 10.76 -10.43
C ILE A 325 15.73 11.27 -10.25
N LYS A 326 16.68 10.75 -11.02
CA LYS A 326 18.08 11.24 -11.03
C LYS A 326 18.19 12.65 -11.61
N GLY A 327 17.44 12.97 -12.67
CA GLY A 327 17.37 14.32 -13.25
C GLY A 327 16.82 15.37 -12.28
N MET A 328 15.76 15.04 -11.54
CA MET A 328 15.16 15.95 -10.56
C MET A 328 16.06 16.21 -9.34
N LYS A 329 16.88 15.24 -8.92
CA LYS A 329 17.89 15.47 -7.87
C LYS A 329 19.01 16.41 -8.34
N LYS A 330 19.41 16.34 -9.61
CA LYS A 330 20.45 17.23 -10.19
C LYS A 330 19.95 18.67 -10.34
N GLN A 331 18.69 18.88 -10.72
CA GLN A 331 18.07 20.21 -10.76
C GLN A 331 17.86 20.82 -9.36
N ARG A 332 17.55 20.01 -8.34
CA ARG A 332 17.41 20.48 -6.96
C ARG A 332 18.73 20.91 -6.30
N GLN A 333 19.86 20.29 -6.68
CA GLN A 333 21.18 20.71 -6.20
C GLN A 333 21.66 22.00 -6.89
N GLY A 334 21.37 22.20 -8.18
CA GLY A 334 21.73 23.44 -8.88
C GLY A 334 20.93 24.68 -8.42
N GLY A 335 19.69 24.51 -7.97
CA GLY A 335 18.87 25.62 -7.45
C GLY A 335 19.25 26.10 -6.05
N MET A 336 20.07 25.34 -5.31
CA MET A 336 20.43 25.66 -3.92
C MET A 336 21.73 26.48 -3.82
N GLU A 337 22.52 26.54 -4.88
CA GLU A 337 23.69 27.43 -5.00
C GLU A 337 23.30 28.86 -5.45
N ALA A 338 22.24 29.02 -6.26
CA ALA A 338 21.83 30.34 -6.76
C ALA A 338 21.15 31.24 -5.70
N VAL A 339 20.65 30.68 -4.60
CA VAL A 339 19.93 31.45 -3.55
C VAL A 339 20.87 31.98 -2.45
N ARG A 340 22.14 31.54 -2.41
CA ARG A 340 23.10 32.00 -1.38
C ARG A 340 23.90 33.25 -1.75
N TYR A 341 23.76 33.80 -2.96
CA TYR A 341 24.59 34.93 -3.44
C TYR A 341 23.84 36.25 -3.69
N SER A 342 22.60 36.41 -3.22
CA SER A 342 21.81 37.66 -3.41
C SER A 342 21.40 38.36 -2.10
N GLY A 343 22.11 38.12 -0.99
CA GLY A 343 21.67 38.53 0.34
C GLY A 343 22.66 39.38 1.15
N LYS A 344 23.59 40.11 0.53
CA LYS A 344 24.45 41.11 1.21
C LYS A 344 24.79 42.26 0.27
N HIS A 345 23.97 43.32 0.29
CA HIS A 345 24.39 44.73 0.18
C HIS A 345 23.15 45.63 0.23
N ARG A 346 22.91 46.24 1.39
CA ARG A 346 22.33 47.59 1.45
C ARG A 346 22.81 48.25 2.74
N GLU A 347 23.92 48.96 2.58
CA GLU A 347 24.48 49.89 3.55
C GLU A 347 23.49 50.98 3.91
N THR A 348 23.42 51.19 5.22
CA THR A 348 23.40 52.47 5.92
C THR A 348 23.81 53.69 5.08
N SER A 349 22.84 54.54 4.71
CA SER A 349 23.06 55.98 4.54
C SER A 349 21.74 56.72 4.32
N ARG A 350 21.14 57.26 5.39
CA ARG A 350 20.35 58.51 5.36
C ARG A 350 19.92 58.92 6.76
N MET A 351 20.75 59.71 7.44
CA MET A 351 20.27 60.68 8.43
C MET A 351 21.29 61.82 8.44
N GLU A 352 21.06 62.80 7.57
CA GLU A 352 21.51 64.17 7.78
C GLU A 352 20.80 65.11 6.79
N ARG A 353 20.32 66.23 7.37
CA ARG A 353 19.81 67.48 6.77
C ARG A 353 18.34 67.53 6.30
N GLY A 354 17.64 68.49 6.89
CA GLY A 354 16.29 68.95 6.60
C GLY A 354 15.69 69.59 7.83
#